data_AF-A0A382CKT4-F1
#
_entry.id   AF-A0A382CKT4-F1
#
_cell.length_a   1.000
_cell.length_b   1.000
_cell.length_c   1.000
_cell.angle_alpha   90.00
_cell.angle_beta   90.00
_cell.angle_gamma   90.00
#
_symmetry.space_group_name_H-M   'P 1'
#
loop_
_entity.id
_entity.type
_entity.pdbx_description
1 polymer ?
#
loop_
_entity_poly.entity_id
_entity_poly.type
_entity_poly.pdbx_seq_one_letter_code
_entity_poly.pdbx_strand_id
1 'polypeptide(L)' 'VFRYISSILFLISFIFPQPIIDSIEPAFGGIGSTITIRGNNFSYNAIENIVFFNG' A
#
# COMPACT_ATOMS: atom_id res chain seq x y z
N VAL A 1 21.60 0.16 -21.48
CA VAL A 1 21.36 0.98 -20.27
C VAL A 1 19.89 0.89 -19.84
N PHE A 2 18.90 1.33 -20.64
CA PHE A 2 17.47 1.26 -20.30
C PHE A 2 16.92 -0.12 -19.89
N ARG A 3 17.39 -1.21 -20.51
CA ARG A 3 16.96 -2.59 -20.21
C ARG A 3 17.24 -3.01 -18.76
N TYR A 4 18.23 -2.42 -18.11
CA TYR A 4 18.61 -2.75 -16.73
C TYR A 4 17.92 -1.85 -15.70
N ILE A 5 17.40 -0.68 -16.11
CA ILE A 5 16.75 0.27 -15.21
C ILE A 5 15.48 -0.36 -14.64
N SER A 6 14.62 -0.97 -15.45
CA SER A 6 13.43 -1.68 -14.94
C SER A 6 13.78 -2.84 -14.01
N SER A 7 14.82 -3.62 -14.32
CA SER A 7 15.26 -4.71 -13.45
C SER A 7 15.82 -4.19 -12.11
N ILE A 8 16.56 -3.09 -12.12
CA ILE A 8 17.06 -2.44 -10.90
C ILE A 8 15.91 -1.85 -10.09
N LEU A 9 14.99 -1.13 -10.74
CA LEU A 9 13.78 -0.58 -10.11
C LEU A 9 12.89 -1.68 -9.50
N PHE A 10 12.82 -2.84 -10.13
CA PHE A 10 12.11 -3.99 -9.58
C PHE A 10 12.84 -4.62 -8.39
N LEU A 11 14.17 -4.66 -8.39
CA LEU A 11 14.93 -5.21 -7.25
C LEU A 11 14.92 -4.29 -6.03
N ILE A 12 14.96 -2.96 -6.23
CA ILE A 12 14.91 -2.01 -5.10
C ILE A 12 13.57 -2.02 -4.36
N SER A 13 12.46 -2.44 -5.00
CA SER A 13 11.16 -2.52 -4.32
C SER A 13 11.13 -3.59 -3.22
N PHE A 14 12.01 -4.59 -3.28
CA PHE A 14 12.19 -5.60 -2.23
C PHE A 14 13.02 -5.11 -1.04
N ILE A 15 13.70 -3.98 -1.16
CA ILE A 15 14.50 -3.38 -0.07
C ILE A 15 13.61 -2.51 0.83
N PHE A 16 12.49 -2.01 0.30
CA PHE A 16 11.51 -1.29 1.11
C PHE A 16 10.61 -2.27 1.86
N PRO A 17 10.32 -1.99 3.14
CA PRO A 17 9.42 -2.85 3.90
C PRO A 17 8.02 -2.79 3.28
N GLN A 18 7.43 -3.95 3.03
CA GLN A 18 6.09 -4.05 2.44
C GLN A 18 5.02 -3.59 3.45
N PRO A 19 3.93 -2.94 2.98
CA PRO A 19 2.82 -2.58 3.84
C PRO A 19 2.18 -3.82 4.46
N ILE A 20 1.97 -3.81 5.77
CA ILE A 20 1.31 -4.89 6.52
C ILE A 20 0.01 -4.32 7.07
N ILE A 21 -1.09 -5.06 6.91
CA ILE A 21 -2.40 -4.70 7.47
C ILE A 21 -2.65 -5.57 8.71
N ASP A 22 -2.85 -4.92 9.85
CA ASP A 22 -3.17 -5.58 11.12
C ASP A 22 -4.69 -5.63 11.34
N SER A 23 -5.41 -4.54 11.03
CA SER A 23 -6.87 -4.48 11.19
C SER A 23 -7.56 -3.50 10.25
N ILE A 24 -8.86 -3.72 10.04
CA ILE A 24 -9.76 -2.84 9.26
C ILE A 24 -11.07 -2.70 10.03
N GLU A 25 -11.40 -1.46 10.43
CA GLU A 25 -12.61 -1.16 11.20
C GLU A 25 -13.38 0.05 10.63
N PRO A 26 -14.72 -0.03 10.48
CA PRO A 26 -15.54 -1.23 10.62
C PRO A 26 -15.27 -2.26 9.50
N ALA A 27 -15.56 -3.53 9.77
CA ALA A 27 -15.36 -4.62 8.81
C ALA A 27 -16.26 -4.51 7.55
N PHE A 28 -17.31 -3.68 7.61
CA PHE A 28 -18.22 -3.41 6.50
C PHE A 28 -18.79 -2.00 6.61
N GLY A 29 -19.13 -1.43 5.46
CA GLY A 29 -19.74 -0.12 5.36
C GLY A 29 -20.31 0.13 3.97
N GLY A 30 -21.33 0.99 3.88
CA GLY A 30 -21.87 1.43 2.61
C GLY A 30 -20.95 2.41 1.89
N ILE A 31 -21.34 2.81 0.67
CA ILE A 31 -20.67 3.88 -0.07
C ILE A 31 -20.63 5.16 0.80
N GLY A 32 -19.47 5.81 0.85
CA GLY A 32 -19.25 7.00 1.67
C GLY A 32 -18.95 6.72 3.15
N SER A 33 -18.93 5.46 3.57
CA SER A 33 -18.44 5.10 4.91
C SER A 33 -16.94 5.37 5.04
N THR A 34 -16.53 5.74 6.26
CA THR A 34 -15.11 5.85 6.62
C THR A 34 -14.68 4.55 7.28
N ILE A 35 -13.58 3.98 6.80
CA ILE A 35 -12.89 2.86 7.43
C ILE A 35 -11.53 3.30 7.92
N THR A 36 -11.04 2.65 8.98
CA THR A 36 -9.69 2.81 9.51
C THR A 36 -8.92 1.53 9.24
N ILE A 37 -7.80 1.65 8.52
CA ILE A 37 -6.87 0.55 8.30
C ILE A 37 -5.66 0.78 9.20
N ARG A 38 -5.38 -0.16 10.10
CA ARG A 38 -4.20 -0.13 10.98
C ARG A 38 -3.17 -1.13 10.48
N GLY A 39 -1.91 -0.78 10.61
CA GLY A 39 -0.84 -1.58 10.05
C GLY A 39 0.53 -0.93 10.19
N ASN A 40 1.50 -1.54 9.51
CA ASN A 40 2.89 -1.12 9.52
C ASN A 40 3.39 -0.81 8.10
N ASN A 41 4.44 0.01 8.02
CA ASN A 41 5.12 0.38 6.78
C ASN A 41 4.26 1.16 5.75
N PHE A 42 3.19 1.84 6.20
CA PHE A 42 2.51 2.83 5.37
C PHE A 42 3.37 4.08 5.23
N SER A 43 3.28 4.76 4.09
CA SER A 43 3.98 6.02 3.89
C SER A 43 3.42 7.10 4.81
N TYR A 44 4.29 7.95 5.35
CA TYR A 44 3.89 9.19 6.01
C TYR A 44 3.24 10.18 5.04
N ASN A 45 3.52 10.05 3.74
CA ASN A 45 2.85 10.80 2.70
C ASN A 45 1.58 10.06 2.26
N ALA A 46 0.42 10.66 2.54
CA ALA A 46 -0.86 10.04 2.24
C ALA A 46 -1.08 9.72 0.75
N ILE A 47 -0.50 10.49 -0.17
CA ILE A 47 -0.67 10.32 -1.62
C ILE A 47 -0.02 9.01 -2.11
N GLU A 48 0.99 8.51 -1.41
CA GLU A 48 1.70 7.27 -1.76
C GLU A 48 0.98 6.02 -1.24
N ASN A 49 -0.01 6.18 -0.35
CA ASN A 49 -0.81 5.09 0.16
C ASN A 49 -2.00 4.84 -0.78
N ILE A 50 -1.93 3.77 -1.58
CA ILE A 50 -2.96 3.43 -2.56
C ILE A 50 -3.74 2.21 -2.05
N VAL A 51 -5.06 2.33 -2.01
CA VAL A 51 -5.99 1.27 -1.60
C VAL A 51 -6.89 0.89 -2.75
N PHE A 52 -6.99 -0.41 -3.04
CA PHE A 52 -7.89 -0.97 -4.04
C PHE A 52 -8.95 -1.82 -3.34
N PHE A 53 -10.22 -1.60 -3.65
CA PHE A 53 -11.31 -2.49 -3.25
C PHE A 53 -11.67 -3.38 -4.44
N ASN A 54 -11.65 -4.70 -4.24
CA ASN A 54 -11.92 -5.72 -5.26
C ASN A 54 -10.89 -5.86 -6.40
N GLY A 55 -9.70 -5.27 -6.26
CA GLY A 55 -8.62 -5.37 -7.26
C GLY A 55 -8.96 -4.67 -8.57
#